data_AF-X5X0N5-F1
#
_entry.id   AF-X5X0N5-F1
#
_cell.length_a   1.000
_cell.length_b   1.000
_cell.length_c   1.000
_cell.angle_alpha   90.00
_cell.angle_beta   90.00
_cell.angle_gamma   90.00
#
_symmetry.space_group_name_H-M   'P 1'
#
loop_
_entity.id
_entity.type
_entity.pdbx_description
1 polymer ?
#
loop_
_entity_poly.entity_id
_entity_poly.type
_entity_poly.pdbx_seq_one_letter_code
_entity_poly.pdbx_strand_id
1 'polypeptide(L)'
;MSHGPRPANVVARETNLTPAAVTTLIDRLEKRGFVSRQPDPDDRRKVMVAAGTEELVRRCYHPIFEAGAALLEKYTVAEMQFLLGFIEEVEAMQKA
;
A
#
# COMPACT_ATOMS: atom_id res chain seq x y z
N MET A 1 -4.80 6.32 -3.55
CA MET A 1 -6.21 5.88 -3.57
C MET A 1 -6.24 4.42 -3.18
N SER A 2 -6.91 4.08 -2.06
CA SER A 2 -7.00 2.69 -1.61
C SER A 2 -7.84 1.90 -2.62
N HIS A 3 -7.28 0.82 -3.14
CA HIS A 3 -8.07 -0.16 -3.85
C HIS A 3 -9.11 -0.71 -2.86
N GLY A 4 -10.38 -0.83 -3.28
CA GLY A 4 -11.44 -1.40 -2.44
C GLY A 4 -11.11 -2.82 -1.93
N PRO A 5 -11.99 -3.44 -1.12
CA PRO A 5 -11.74 -4.75 -0.52
C PRO A 5 -11.21 -5.77 -1.53
N ARG A 6 -10.13 -6.49 -1.18
CA ARG A 6 -9.45 -7.41 -2.10
C ARG A 6 -9.36 -8.83 -1.55
N PRO A 7 -9.42 -9.87 -2.40
CA PRO A 7 -9.20 -11.24 -1.99
C PRO A 7 -7.78 -11.47 -1.41
N ALA A 8 -7.65 -12.33 -0.40
CA ALA A 8 -6.35 -12.61 0.22
C ALA A 8 -5.30 -13.19 -0.76
N ASN A 9 -5.72 -13.95 -1.77
CA ASN A 9 -4.82 -14.46 -2.81
C ASN A 9 -4.27 -13.34 -3.72
N VAL A 10 -5.05 -12.28 -3.96
CA VAL A 10 -4.58 -11.09 -4.69
C VAL A 10 -3.54 -10.36 -3.85
N VAL A 11 -3.78 -10.18 -2.55
CA VAL A 11 -2.81 -9.59 -1.61
C VAL A 11 -1.51 -10.39 -1.61
N ALA A 12 -1.59 -11.73 -1.63
CA ALA A 12 -0.40 -12.58 -1.70
C ALA A 12 0.41 -12.38 -2.97
N ARG A 13 -0.27 -12.33 -4.13
CA ARG A 13 0.37 -12.09 -5.42
C ARG A 13 1.06 -10.73 -5.49
N GLU A 14 0.42 -9.69 -5.00
CA GLU A 14 0.93 -8.31 -5.07
C GLU A 14 2.05 -8.03 -4.08
N THR A 15 2.09 -8.76 -2.96
CA THR A 15 3.16 -8.63 -1.95
C THR A 15 4.32 -9.60 -2.17
N ASN A 16 4.25 -10.47 -3.18
CA ASN A 16 5.20 -11.58 -3.38
C ASN A 16 5.41 -12.46 -2.13
N LEU A 17 4.38 -12.59 -1.30
CA LEU A 17 4.39 -13.39 -0.10
C LEU A 17 3.69 -14.73 -0.35
N THR A 18 4.11 -15.77 0.37
CA THR A 18 3.39 -17.05 0.35
C THR A 18 1.99 -16.90 0.94
N PRO A 19 1.01 -17.75 0.55
CA PRO A 19 -0.33 -17.71 1.13
C PRO A 19 -0.33 -17.78 2.67
N ALA A 20 0.53 -18.62 3.26
CA ALA A 20 0.66 -18.74 4.72
C ALA A 20 1.20 -17.46 5.37
N ALA A 21 2.20 -16.82 4.74
CA ALA A 21 2.76 -15.56 5.22
C ALA A 21 1.74 -14.41 5.14
N VAL A 22 0.93 -14.37 4.08
CA VAL A 22 -0.15 -13.39 3.90
C VAL A 22 -1.25 -13.58 4.92
N THR A 23 -1.68 -14.80 5.20
CA THR A 23 -2.65 -15.06 6.27
C THR A 23 -2.13 -14.54 7.61
N THR A 24 -0.87 -14.85 7.94
CA THR A 24 -0.22 -14.39 9.18
C THR A 24 -0.08 -12.86 9.22
N LEU A 25 0.16 -12.22 8.08
CA LEU A 25 0.19 -10.77 7.96
C LEU A 25 -1.20 -10.16 8.21
N ILE A 26 -2.23 -10.68 7.54
CA ILE A 26 -3.62 -10.20 7.69
C ILE A 26 -4.09 -10.38 9.13
N ASP A 27 -3.81 -11.52 9.78
CA ASP A 27 -4.18 -11.76 11.18
C ASP A 27 -3.57 -10.70 12.11
N ARG A 28 -2.29 -10.38 11.92
CA ARG A 28 -1.60 -9.36 12.72
C ARG A 28 -2.15 -7.96 12.46
N LEU A 29 -2.49 -7.64 11.21
CA LEU A 29 -3.05 -6.35 10.84
C LEU A 29 -4.48 -6.19 11.36
N GLU A 30 -5.31 -7.22 11.26
CA GLU A 30 -6.69 -7.24 11.74
C GLU A 30 -6.73 -7.08 13.26
N LYS A 31 -5.88 -7.82 14.00
CA LYS A 31 -5.74 -7.68 15.46
C LYS A 31 -5.39 -6.26 15.91
N ARG A 32 -4.71 -5.49 15.06
CA ARG A 32 -4.30 -4.10 15.33
C ARG A 32 -5.27 -3.08 14.73
N GLY A 33 -6.37 -3.54 14.11
CA GLY A 33 -7.39 -2.69 13.49
C GLY A 33 -6.98 -2.08 12.14
N PHE A 34 -5.91 -2.56 11.50
CA PHE A 34 -5.41 -2.04 10.22
C PHE A 34 -6.15 -2.56 8.99
N VAL A 35 -6.81 -3.70 9.11
CA VAL A 35 -7.63 -4.30 8.06
C VAL A 35 -8.85 -4.97 8.71
N SER A 36 -9.87 -5.25 7.91
CA SER A 36 -10.99 -6.11 8.31
C SER A 36 -11.24 -7.17 7.25
N ARG A 37 -11.75 -8.33 7.68
CA ARG A 37 -12.28 -9.36 6.78
C ARG A 37 -13.78 -9.20 6.63
N GLN A 38 -14.25 -9.27 5.41
CA GLN A 38 -15.67 -9.27 5.08
C GLN A 38 -15.97 -10.34 4.03
N PRO A 39 -17.16 -10.96 4.05
CA PRO A 39 -17.56 -11.86 2.99
C PRO A 39 -17.67 -11.09 1.67
N ASP A 40 -17.35 -11.77 0.57
CA ASP A 40 -17.63 -11.27 -0.78
C ASP A 40 -19.16 -11.13 -0.97
N PRO A 41 -19.66 -10.00 -1.50
CA PRO A 41 -21.09 -9.78 -1.71
C PRO A 41 -21.75 -10.82 -2.64
N ASP A 42 -20.98 -11.35 -3.60
CA ASP A 42 -21.45 -12.24 -4.66
C ASP A 42 -21.17 -13.73 -4.35
N ASP A 43 -20.16 -14.03 -3.52
CA ASP A 43 -19.86 -15.40 -3.04
C ASP A 43 -19.38 -15.42 -1.58
N ARG A 44 -20.28 -15.69 -0.64
CA ARG A 44 -19.98 -15.73 0.81
C ARG A 44 -18.89 -16.73 1.23
N ARG A 45 -18.47 -17.65 0.35
CA ARG A 45 -17.32 -18.55 0.60
C ARG A 45 -15.98 -17.86 0.43
N LYS A 46 -15.94 -16.70 -0.24
CA LYS A 46 -14.74 -15.88 -0.44
C LYS A 46 -14.64 -14.83 0.66
N VAL A 47 -13.42 -14.65 1.16
CA VAL A 47 -13.09 -13.64 2.15
C VAL A 47 -12.32 -12.51 1.48
N MET A 48 -12.83 -11.30 1.66
CA MET A 48 -12.26 -10.05 1.17
C MET A 48 -11.58 -9.33 2.34
N VAL A 49 -10.42 -8.74 2.07
CA VAL A 49 -9.64 -7.94 3.01
C VAL A 49 -9.85 -6.48 2.66
N ALA A 50 -10.47 -5.72 3.56
CA ALA A 50 -10.64 -4.28 3.44
C ALA A 50 -9.53 -3.57 4.23
N ALA A 51 -8.98 -2.50 3.66
CA ALA A 51 -8.08 -1.62 4.39
C ALA A 51 -8.82 -0.91 5.52
N GLY A 52 -8.09 -0.55 6.57
CA GLY A 52 -8.60 0.28 7.66
C GLY A 52 -9.07 1.65 7.17
N THR A 53 -9.68 2.40 8.09
CA THR A 53 -10.27 3.70 7.76
C THR A 53 -9.22 4.69 7.25
N GLU A 54 -9.67 5.67 6.47
CA GLU A 54 -8.82 6.76 5.99
C GLU A 54 -8.11 7.49 7.15
N GLU A 55 -8.78 7.62 8.29
CA GLU A 55 -8.21 8.18 9.51
C GLU A 55 -7.03 7.35 10.05
N LEU A 56 -7.11 6.02 9.98
CA LEU A 56 -6.02 5.15 10.41
C LEU A 56 -4.81 5.26 9.48
N VAL A 57 -5.05 5.31 8.17
CA VAL A 57 -4.01 5.56 7.17
C VAL A 57 -3.36 6.91 7.45
N ARG A 58 -4.17 7.96 7.64
CA ARG A 58 -3.68 9.29 7.98
C ARG A 58 -2.83 9.25 9.25
N ARG A 59 -3.29 8.64 10.34
CA ARG A 59 -2.52 8.52 11.59
C ARG A 59 -1.18 7.82 11.41
N CYS A 60 -1.11 6.78 10.60
CA CYS A 60 0.13 6.04 10.35
C CYS A 60 1.11 6.77 9.44
N TYR A 61 0.60 7.44 8.41
CA TYR A 61 1.43 8.09 7.38
C TYR A 61 1.68 9.58 7.63
N HIS A 62 0.94 10.22 8.53
CA HIS A 62 1.08 11.66 8.78
C HIS A 62 2.50 12.07 9.22
N PRO A 63 3.19 11.36 10.13
CA PRO A 63 4.55 11.75 10.51
C PRO A 63 5.55 11.74 9.35
N ILE A 64 5.47 10.72 8.48
CA ILE A 64 6.35 10.64 7.30
C ILE A 64 5.93 11.65 6.22
N PHE A 65 4.63 11.97 6.13
CA PHE A 65 4.13 13.01 5.24
C PHE A 65 4.67 14.40 5.62
N GLU A 66 4.63 14.77 6.91
CA GLU A 66 5.18 16.05 7.38
C GLU A 66 6.70 16.13 7.19
N ALA A 67 7.42 15.06 7.55
CA ALA A 67 8.86 14.98 7.32
C ALA A 67 9.20 15.07 5.81
N GLY A 68 8.38 14.44 4.96
CA GLY A 68 8.50 14.49 3.51
C GLY A 68 8.25 15.88 2.96
N ALA A 69 7.19 16.57 3.40
CA ALA A 69 6.91 17.95 3.00
C ALA A 69 8.07 18.89 3.32
N ALA A 70 8.60 18.84 4.55
CA ALA A 70 9.76 19.65 4.96
C ALA A 70 11.05 19.30 4.18
N LEU A 71 11.18 18.06 3.71
CA LEU A 71 12.29 17.66 2.85
C LEU A 71 12.11 18.23 1.44
N LEU A 72 10.90 18.15 0.88
CA LEU A 72 10.59 18.62 -0.47
C LEU A 72 10.72 20.14 -0.62
N GLU A 73 10.44 20.91 0.43
CA GLU A 73 10.65 22.37 0.45
C GLU A 73 12.10 22.79 0.18
N LYS A 74 13.08 21.88 0.34
CA LYS A 74 14.49 22.15 0.06
C LYS A 74 14.84 22.08 -1.42
N TYR A 75 13.93 21.61 -2.26
CA TYR A 75 14.17 21.38 -3.68
C TYR A 75 13.18 22.16 -4.53
N THR A 76 13.67 22.65 -5.66
CA THR A 76 12.84 23.27 -6.68
C THR A 76 12.05 22.22 -7.46
N VAL A 77 10.96 22.65 -8.10
CA VAL A 77 10.18 21.79 -9.01
C VAL A 77 11.06 21.22 -10.13
N ALA A 78 12.00 22.01 -10.65
CA ALA A 78 12.90 21.57 -11.71
C ALA A 78 13.86 20.45 -11.25
N GLU A 79 14.42 20.55 -10.04
CA GLU A 79 15.28 19.51 -9.46
C GLU A 79 14.49 18.22 -9.20
N MET A 80 13.25 18.34 -8.70
CA MET A 80 12.37 17.20 -8.51
C MET A 80 11.99 16.52 -9.83
N GLN A 81 11.70 17.31 -10.87
CA GLN A 81 11.41 16.79 -12.21
C GLN A 81 12.61 16.08 -12.82
N PHE A 82 13.81 16.63 -12.65
CA PHE A 82 15.04 15.99 -13.11
C PHE A 82 15.26 14.63 -12.42
N LEU A 83 15.15 14.59 -11.09
CA LEU A 83 15.31 13.35 -10.33
C LEU A 83 14.26 12.30 -10.71
N LEU A 84 13.01 12.73 -10.89
CA LEU A 84 11.93 11.84 -11.33
C LEU A 84 12.25 11.23 -12.71
N GLY A 85 12.64 12.05 -13.68
CA GLY A 85 13.01 11.58 -15.02
C GLY A 85 14.16 10.58 -14.99
N PHE A 86 15.19 10.84 -14.18
CA PHE A 86 16.30 9.89 -14.00
C PHE A 86 15.82 8.53 -13.44
N ILE A 87 14.95 8.52 -12.43
CA ILE A 87 14.41 7.28 -11.85
C ILE A 87 13.59 6.51 -12.87
N GLU A 88 12.75 7.19 -13.65
CA GLU A 88 11.93 6.59 -14.71
C GLU A 88 12.81 5.93 -15.79
N GLU A 89 13.89 6.59 -16.21
CA GLU A 89 14.87 6.01 -17.15
C GLU A 89 15.55 4.75 -16.59
N VAL A 90 15.94 4.77 -15.30
CA VAL A 90 16.53 3.60 -14.63
C VAL A 90 15.53 2.45 -14.55
N GLU A 91 14.27 2.73 -14.21
CA GLU A 91 13.22 1.72 -14.15
C GLU A 91 12.95 1.10 -15.53
N ALA A 92 12.95 1.92 -16.59
CA ALA A 92 12.81 1.44 -17.96
C ALA A 92 13.96 0.50 -18.35
N MET A 93 15.19 0.82 -17.97
CA MET A 93 16.37 -0.02 -18.22
C MET A 93 16.27 -1.39 -17.52
N GLN A 94 15.71 -1.48 -16.30
CA GLN A 94 15.58 -2.74 -15.56
C GLN A 94 14.53 -3.70 -16.13
N LYS A 95 13.60 -3.20 -16.95
CA LYS A 95 12.52 -3.98 -17.57
C LYS A 95 12.86 -4.48 -18.98
N ALA A 96 14.00 -4.06 -19.54
CA ALA A 96 14.52 -4.50 -20.83
C ALA A 96 15.39 -5.76 -20.68
#